data_AF-A0AAE1KMN3-F1
#
_entry.id   AF-A0AAE1KMN3-F1
#
_cell.length_a   1.000
_cell.length_b   1.000
_cell.length_c   1.000
_cell.angle_alpha   90.00
_cell.angle_beta   90.00
_cell.angle_gamma   90.00
#
_symmetry.space_group_name_H-M   'P 1'
#
loop_
_entity.id
_entity.type
_entity.pdbx_description
1 polymer ?
#
loop_
_entity_poly.entity_id
_entity_poly.type
_entity_poly.pdbx_seq_one_letter_code
_entity_poly.pdbx_strand_id
1 'polypeptide(L)'
;MANISTPLQHCNIIESCVPLQSTSGTNLKPKWMTRRVRNRIREKEDAWIRYRQRRSRARYATYCRKRNYATSAVKEAKYNFEKKLSDEVKTNPRAFYAYARSKTRIKEEVLQLKHPDGSLTDPTRDLHPAQSRIPESFH
;
A
#
# COMPACT_ATOMS: atom_id res chain seq x y z
N MET A 1 28.22 -6.69 -44.39
CA MET A 1 26.75 -6.53 -44.31
C MET A 1 26.38 -6.21 -42.87
N ALA A 2 26.17 -4.94 -42.54
CA ALA A 2 25.89 -4.52 -41.17
C ALA A 2 24.39 -4.67 -40.89
N ASN A 3 24.04 -5.57 -39.98
CA ASN A 3 22.68 -5.77 -39.50
C ASN A 3 22.37 -4.68 -38.45
N ILE A 4 21.78 -3.58 -38.88
CA ILE A 4 21.27 -2.56 -37.95
C ILE A 4 19.87 -3.02 -37.52
N SER A 5 19.83 -3.84 -36.47
CA SER A 5 18.59 -4.10 -35.74
C SER A 5 18.23 -2.82 -35.00
N THR A 6 17.37 -2.01 -35.60
CA THR A 6 16.77 -0.86 -34.93
C THR A 6 15.86 -1.36 -33.80
N PRO A 7 16.09 -0.96 -32.53
CA PRO A 7 15.13 -1.26 -31.49
C PRO A 7 13.87 -0.44 -31.77
N LEU A 8 12.77 -1.16 -32.01
CA LEU A 8 11.42 -0.63 -32.10
C LEU A 8 11.19 0.38 -30.96
N GLN A 9 10.96 1.63 -31.33
CA GLN A 9 10.46 2.70 -30.49
C GLN A 9 9.09 2.27 -29.95
N HIS A 10 9.08 1.51 -28.86
CA HIS A 10 7.84 1.13 -28.19
C HIS A 10 7.30 2.39 -27.53
N CYS A 11 6.17 2.87 -28.05
CA CYS A 11 5.51 4.11 -27.68
C CYS A 11 5.29 4.21 -26.17
N ASN A 12 5.98 5.17 -25.56
CA ASN A 12 5.99 5.41 -24.14
C ASN A 12 4.80 6.30 -23.70
N ILE A 13 3.59 5.97 -24.18
CA ILE A 13 2.36 6.76 -23.96
C ILE A 13 2.00 6.80 -22.46
N ILE A 14 2.33 5.74 -21.73
CA ILE A 14 2.05 5.63 -20.30
C ILE A 14 2.90 6.64 -19.53
N GLU A 15 4.18 6.81 -19.88
CA GLU A 15 5.05 7.77 -19.18
C GLU A 15 4.70 9.23 -19.50
N SER A 16 4.19 9.53 -20.69
CA SER A 16 3.87 10.91 -21.10
C SER A 16 2.46 11.37 -20.71
N CYS A 17 1.48 10.47 -20.68
CA CYS A 17 0.06 10.85 -20.54
C CYS A 17 -0.54 10.52 -19.17
N VAL A 18 0.16 9.74 -18.34
CA VAL A 18 -0.34 9.36 -17.01
C VAL A 18 0.55 10.00 -15.94
N PRO A 19 0.06 11.02 -15.20
CA PRO A 19 0.82 11.56 -14.08
C PRO A 19 1.02 10.47 -13.02
N LEU A 20 2.27 10.03 -12.84
CA LEU A 20 2.63 9.01 -11.87
C LEU A 20 2.82 9.67 -10.50
N GLN A 21 2.07 9.19 -9.51
CA GLN A 21 2.26 9.61 -8.12
C GLN A 21 3.42 8.83 -7.50
N SER A 22 4.42 9.52 -6.95
CA SER A 22 5.50 8.88 -6.21
C SER A 22 4.98 8.31 -4.90
N THR A 23 5.03 6.98 -4.75
CA THR A 23 4.65 6.27 -3.52
C THR A 23 5.85 6.03 -2.58
N SER A 24 6.99 6.68 -2.85
CA SER A 24 8.24 6.55 -2.10
C SER A 24 8.10 7.11 -0.68
N GLY A 25 7.69 6.29 0.28
CA GLY A 25 7.65 6.70 1.69
C GLY A 25 6.73 5.89 2.59
N THR A 26 5.81 5.09 2.04
CA THR A 26 4.90 4.26 2.83
C THR A 26 5.31 2.79 2.76
N ASN A 27 5.21 2.07 3.89
CA ASN A 27 5.32 0.61 3.88
C ASN A 27 4.19 0.04 2.99
N LEU A 28 4.49 -0.24 1.71
CA LEU A 28 3.51 -0.75 0.73
C LEU A 28 2.89 -2.10 1.15
N LYS A 29 3.45 -2.76 2.16
CA LYS A 29 3.00 -4.07 2.63
C LYS A 29 1.90 -3.89 3.67
N PRO A 30 0.76 -4.58 3.52
CA PRO A 30 -0.27 -4.60 4.55
C PRO A 30 0.26 -5.11 5.89
N LYS A 31 -0.24 -4.54 6.99
CA LYS A 31 0.21 -4.89 8.35
C LYS A 31 0.02 -6.37 8.72
N TRP A 32 -0.99 -7.03 8.17
CA TRP A 32 -1.24 -8.47 8.35
C TRP A 32 -0.28 -9.38 7.55
N MET A 33 0.54 -8.84 6.64
CA MET A 33 1.34 -9.63 5.71
C MET A 33 2.60 -10.20 6.35
N THR A 34 2.53 -11.45 6.81
CA THR A 34 3.68 -12.20 7.32
C THR A 34 4.56 -12.79 6.21
N ARG A 35 5.80 -13.17 6.53
CA ARG A 35 6.71 -13.87 5.60
C ARG A 35 6.10 -15.17 5.07
N ARG A 36 5.41 -15.93 5.93
CA ARG A 36 4.72 -17.19 5.56
C ARG A 36 3.69 -16.94 4.46
N VAL A 37 2.83 -15.94 4.62
CA VAL A 37 1.80 -15.60 3.62
C VAL A 37 2.44 -15.18 2.30
N ARG A 38 3.47 -14.33 2.36
CA ARG A 38 4.21 -13.88 1.18
C ARG A 38 4.78 -15.05 0.39
N ASN A 39 5.38 -16.03 1.08
CA ASN A 39 5.93 -17.22 0.44
C ASN A 39 4.82 -18.04 -0.23
N ARG A 40 3.66 -18.24 0.42
CA ARG A 40 2.53 -18.96 -0.20
C ARG A 40 1.99 -18.25 -1.44
N ILE A 41 1.92 -16.92 -1.44
CA ILE A 41 1.52 -16.14 -2.62
C ILE A 41 2.52 -16.34 -3.76
N ARG A 42 3.84 -16.31 -3.46
CA ARG A 42 4.89 -16.59 -4.45
C ARG A 42 4.81 -18.00 -5.01
N GLU A 43 4.66 -19.01 -4.16
CA GLU A 43 4.52 -20.41 -4.61
C GLU A 43 3.31 -20.60 -5.54
N LYS A 44 2.19 -19.92 -5.26
CA LYS A 44 1.01 -19.89 -6.15
C LYS A 44 1.37 -19.25 -7.50
N GLU A 45 2.09 -18.15 -7.50
CA GLU A 45 2.49 -17.44 -8.72
C GLU A 45 3.46 -18.27 -9.57
N ASP A 46 4.47 -18.87 -8.94
CA ASP A 46 5.42 -19.76 -9.60
C ASP A 46 4.70 -20.96 -10.23
N ALA A 47 3.74 -21.54 -9.52
CA ALA A 47 2.92 -22.63 -10.04
C ALA A 47 2.08 -22.19 -11.25
N TRP A 48 1.57 -20.96 -11.23
CA TRP A 48 0.82 -20.37 -12.36
C TRP A 48 1.72 -20.17 -13.58
N ILE A 49 2.91 -19.59 -13.40
CA ILE A 49 3.90 -19.40 -14.47
C ILE A 49 4.28 -20.76 -15.10
N ARG A 50 4.58 -21.76 -14.28
CA ARG A 50 4.92 -23.12 -14.76
C ARG A 50 3.77 -23.79 -15.51
N TYR A 51 2.53 -23.55 -15.09
CA TYR A 51 1.34 -24.02 -15.82
C TYR A 51 1.21 -23.30 -17.16
N ARG A 52 1.36 -21.97 -17.21
CA ARG A 52 1.29 -21.19 -18.46
C ARG A 52 2.30 -21.63 -19.51
N GLN A 53 3.49 -22.07 -19.11
CA GLN A 53 4.55 -22.52 -20.03
C GLN A 53 4.23 -23.83 -20.77
N ARG A 54 3.64 -24.84 -20.11
CA ARG A 54 3.46 -26.19 -20.70
C ARG A 54 2.03 -26.74 -20.62
N ARG A 55 1.06 -25.94 -20.15
CA ARG A 55 -0.39 -26.19 -20.04
C ARG A 55 -0.80 -27.64 -19.73
N SER A 56 -0.16 -28.26 -18.74
CA SER A 56 -0.43 -29.63 -18.33
C SER A 56 -1.48 -29.70 -17.20
N ARG A 57 -2.38 -30.69 -17.25
CA ARG A 57 -3.41 -30.95 -16.22
C ARG A 57 -2.80 -31.15 -14.83
N ALA A 58 -1.67 -31.86 -14.73
CA ALA A 58 -0.98 -32.08 -13.46
C ALA A 58 -0.48 -30.76 -12.84
N ARG A 59 0.07 -29.86 -13.68
CA ARG A 59 0.53 -28.53 -13.24
C ARG A 59 -0.63 -27.64 -12.82
N TYR A 60 -1.76 -27.72 -13.52
CA TYR A 60 -2.98 -27.02 -13.13
C TYR A 60 -3.49 -27.48 -11.75
N ALA A 61 -3.53 -28.79 -11.51
CA ALA A 61 -3.92 -29.33 -10.21
C ALA A 61 -2.98 -28.87 -9.07
N THR A 62 -1.67 -28.77 -9.34
CA THR A 62 -0.70 -28.21 -8.39
C THR A 62 -0.96 -26.72 -8.13
N TYR A 63 -1.20 -25.93 -9.18
CA TYR A 63 -1.58 -24.52 -9.04
C TYR A 63 -2.85 -24.36 -8.18
N CYS A 64 -3.92 -25.12 -8.46
CA CYS A 64 -5.16 -25.05 -7.68
C CYS A 64 -4.94 -25.35 -6.20
N ARG A 65 -4.11 -26.35 -5.87
CA ARG A 65 -3.71 -26.64 -4.48
C ARG A 65 -2.97 -25.46 -3.85
N LYS A 66 -1.95 -24.92 -4.53
CA LYS A 66 -1.17 -23.76 -4.04
C LYS A 66 -2.02 -22.50 -3.88
N ARG A 67 -2.98 -22.27 -4.79
CA ARG A 67 -3.98 -21.20 -4.70
C ARG A 67 -4.82 -21.33 -3.45
N ASN A 68 -5.38 -22.50 -3.18
CA ASN A 68 -6.20 -22.71 -1.99
C ASN A 68 -5.38 -22.49 -0.71
N TYR A 69 -4.14 -22.99 -0.66
CA TYR A 69 -3.24 -22.74 0.48
C TYR A 69 -2.92 -21.25 0.66
N ALA A 70 -2.65 -20.51 -0.42
CA ALA A 70 -2.40 -19.08 -0.35
C ALA A 70 -3.64 -18.32 0.14
N THR A 71 -4.83 -18.65 -0.36
CA THR A 71 -6.10 -18.06 0.07
C THR A 71 -6.35 -18.31 1.56
N SER A 72 -6.19 -19.55 2.04
CA SER A 72 -6.37 -19.88 3.45
C SER A 72 -5.34 -19.16 4.33
N ALA A 73 -4.07 -19.12 3.93
CA ALA A 73 -3.03 -18.41 4.67
C ALA A 73 -3.29 -16.90 4.77
N VAL A 74 -3.81 -16.27 3.71
CA VAL A 74 -4.20 -14.86 3.74
C VAL A 74 -5.37 -14.63 4.70
N LYS A 75 -6.39 -15.48 4.67
CA LYS A 75 -7.53 -15.39 5.59
C LYS A 75 -7.09 -15.54 7.04
N GLU A 76 -6.30 -16.56 7.34
CA GLU A 76 -5.74 -16.84 8.67
C GLU A 76 -4.91 -15.65 9.19
N ALA A 77 -4.03 -15.09 8.34
CA ALA A 77 -3.18 -13.99 8.74
C ALA A 77 -3.94 -12.68 9.01
N LYS A 78 -4.99 -12.40 8.23
CA LYS A 78 -5.88 -11.25 8.49
C LYS A 78 -6.60 -11.44 9.81
N TYR A 79 -7.21 -12.61 10.02
CA TYR A 79 -7.92 -12.94 11.24
C TYR A 79 -7.01 -12.85 12.47
N ASN A 80 -5.83 -13.45 12.43
CA ASN A 80 -4.89 -13.41 13.55
C ASN A 80 -4.41 -11.99 13.86
N PHE A 81 -4.21 -11.17 12.83
CA PHE A 81 -3.85 -9.76 13.00
C PHE A 81 -4.99 -8.97 13.67
N GLU A 82 -6.22 -9.16 13.21
CA GLU A 82 -7.40 -8.49 13.77
C GLU A 82 -7.67 -8.96 15.20
N LYS A 83 -7.60 -10.28 15.45
CA LYS A 83 -7.72 -10.86 16.78
C LYS A 83 -6.69 -10.27 17.75
N LYS A 84 -5.43 -10.16 17.33
CA LYS A 84 -4.37 -9.53 18.14
C LYS A 84 -4.73 -8.08 18.50
N LEU A 85 -5.23 -7.29 17.53
CA LEU A 85 -5.67 -5.91 17.80
C LEU A 85 -6.83 -5.85 18.78
N SER A 86 -7.78 -6.79 18.69
CA SER A 86 -8.90 -6.88 19.62
C SER A 86 -8.45 -7.27 21.03
N ASP A 87 -7.54 -8.23 21.15
CA ASP A 87 -7.01 -8.68 22.45
C ASP A 87 -6.20 -7.56 23.13
N GLU A 88 -5.44 -6.79 22.34
CA GLU A 88 -4.62 -5.66 22.81
C GLU A 88 -5.41 -4.34 22.96
N VAL A 89 -6.74 -4.33 22.81
CA VAL A 89 -7.51 -3.07 22.84
C VAL A 89 -7.38 -2.33 24.18
N LYS A 90 -7.26 -3.07 25.29
CA LYS A 90 -7.14 -2.50 26.63
C LYS A 90 -5.75 -1.89 26.88
N THR A 91 -4.71 -2.42 26.26
CA THR A 91 -3.31 -1.99 26.45
C THR A 91 -2.86 -0.99 25.38
N ASN A 92 -3.36 -1.13 24.15
CA ASN A 92 -3.05 -0.29 23.00
C ASN A 92 -4.32 0.06 22.19
N PRO A 93 -5.24 0.86 22.76
CA PRO A 93 -6.48 1.24 22.09
C PRO A 93 -6.20 2.03 20.79
N ARG A 94 -5.12 2.81 20.74
CA ARG A 94 -4.75 3.63 19.57
C ARG A 94 -4.54 2.78 18.33
N ALA A 95 -3.89 1.61 18.45
CA ALA A 95 -3.67 0.72 17.31
C ALA A 95 -4.97 0.15 16.74
N PHE A 96 -5.91 -0.23 17.62
CA PHE A 96 -7.21 -0.74 17.23
C PHE A 96 -8.04 0.35 16.50
N TYR A 97 -8.20 1.53 17.09
CA TYR A 97 -8.97 2.61 16.48
C TYR A 97 -8.32 3.17 15.21
N ALA A 98 -6.98 3.19 15.13
CA ALA A 98 -6.29 3.53 13.89
C ALA A 98 -6.58 2.52 12.78
N TYR A 99 -6.63 1.22 13.10
CA TYR A 99 -7.02 0.19 12.13
C TYR A 99 -8.49 0.35 11.72
N ALA A 100 -9.41 0.51 12.67
CA ALA A 100 -10.83 0.70 12.40
C ALA A 100 -11.08 1.93 11.48
N ARG A 101 -10.48 3.08 11.81
CA ARG A 101 -10.54 4.30 10.98
C ARG A 101 -9.89 4.11 9.61
N SER A 102 -8.88 3.26 9.47
CA SER A 102 -8.31 2.94 8.16
C SER A 102 -9.25 2.09 7.27
N LYS A 103 -10.27 1.46 7.87
CA LYS A 103 -11.27 0.63 7.16
C LYS A 103 -12.58 1.35 6.89
N THR A 104 -12.82 2.50 7.53
CA THR A 104 -14.01 3.31 7.25
C THR A 104 -13.87 4.01 5.91
N ARG A 105 -14.95 3.99 5.11
CA ARG A 105 -14.99 4.62 3.78
C ARG A 105 -15.02 6.14 3.85
N ILE A 106 -15.75 6.67 4.84
CA ILE A 106 -15.88 8.10 5.09
C ILE A 106 -14.65 8.54 5.89
N LYS A 107 -13.93 9.51 5.36
CA LYS A 107 -12.86 10.21 6.07
C LYS A 107 -13.36 11.63 6.28
N GLU A 108 -13.44 12.05 7.54
CA GLU A 108 -13.68 13.45 7.87
C GLU A 108 -12.40 14.22 7.52
N GLU A 109 -12.45 14.91 6.39
CA GLU A 109 -11.39 15.83 5.99
C GLU A 109 -11.83 17.23 6.45
N VAL A 110 -11.07 17.80 7.38
CA VAL A 110 -11.26 19.20 7.78
C VAL A 110 -10.62 20.04 6.69
N LEU A 111 -11.42 20.42 5.70
CA LEU A 111 -10.94 21.13 4.53
C LEU A 111 -10.54 22.58 4.86
N GLN A 112 -11.34 23.27 5.68
CA GLN A 112 -11.13 24.69 6.00
C GLN A 112 -11.56 24.98 7.44
N LEU A 113 -10.76 25.75 8.16
CA LEU A 113 -11.07 26.29 9.48
C LEU A 113 -11.43 27.77 9.35
N LYS A 114 -12.44 28.19 10.11
CA LYS A 114 -12.84 29.59 10.19
C LYS A 114 -12.01 30.28 11.28
N HIS A 115 -11.32 31.35 10.91
CA HIS A 115 -10.60 32.20 11.84
C HIS A 115 -11.55 33.11 12.65
N PRO A 116 -11.10 33.64 13.79
CA PRO A 116 -11.89 34.57 14.60
C PRO A 116 -12.31 35.85 13.85
N ASP A 117 -11.55 36.23 12.82
CA ASP A 117 -11.81 37.38 11.95
C ASP A 117 -12.84 37.11 10.84
N GLY A 118 -13.34 35.87 10.76
CA GLY A 118 -14.29 35.43 9.75
C GLY A 118 -13.69 34.92 8.44
N SER A 119 -12.37 34.98 8.26
CA SER A 119 -11.69 34.41 7.10
C SER A 119 -11.60 32.88 7.17
N LEU A 120 -11.51 32.22 6.02
CA LEU A 120 -11.33 30.76 5.91
C LEU A 120 -9.88 30.45 5.57
N THR A 121 -9.30 29.42 6.20
CA THR A 121 -7.95 28.95 5.86
C THR A 121 -7.89 28.36 4.45
N ASP A 122 -6.88 28.76 3.68
CA ASP A 122 -6.53 28.18 2.38
C ASP A 122 -5.41 27.13 2.56
N PRO A 123 -5.67 25.82 2.34
CA PRO A 123 -4.69 24.76 2.58
C PRO A 123 -3.38 24.91 1.79
N THR A 124 -3.41 25.65 0.68
CA THR A 124 -2.25 25.90 -0.19
C THR A 124 -1.44 27.12 0.24
N ARG A 125 -2.05 28.11 0.91
CA ARG A 125 -1.41 29.37 1.32
C ARG A 125 -0.94 29.35 2.77
N ASP A 126 -1.66 28.63 3.63
CA ASP A 126 -1.45 28.67 5.10
C ASP A 126 -0.56 27.52 5.61
N LEU A 127 0.13 26.82 4.71
CA LEU A 127 1.24 25.93 5.07
C LEU A 127 2.38 26.78 5.66
N HIS A 128 2.31 27.02 6.97
CA HIS A 128 3.35 27.72 7.70
C HIS A 128 4.68 26.96 7.53
N PRO A 129 5.74 27.56 6.97
CA PRO A 129 7.06 26.95 6.96
C PRO A 129 7.43 26.66 8.42
N ALA A 130 7.81 25.41 8.71
CA ALA A 130 8.25 24.99 10.04
C ALA A 130 9.21 26.05 10.61
N GLN A 131 8.89 26.49 11.82
CA GLN A 131 9.51 27.61 12.54
C GLN A 131 11.06 27.57 12.48
N SER A 132 11.65 28.36 11.58
CA SER A 132 13.04 28.83 11.70
C SER A 132 13.04 30.23 12.29
N ARG A 133 12.91 30.33 13.62
CA ARG A 133 13.27 31.53 14.38
C ARG A 133 13.23 31.24 15.88
N ILE A 134 14.34 30.74 16.42
CA ILE A 134 14.72 31.10 17.78
C ILE A 134 15.45 32.45 17.63
N PRO A 135 14.93 33.57 18.13
CA PRO A 135 15.73 34.79 18.19
C PRO A 135 16.85 34.58 19.23
N GLU A 136 18.10 34.59 18.76
CA GLU A 136 19.25 34.90 19.62
C GLU A 136 19.10 36.34 20.11
N SER A 137 18.54 36.50 21.32
CA SER A 137 18.96 37.53 22.27
C SER A 137 18.08 37.46 23.52
N PHE A 138 18.64 36.90 24.58
CA PHE A 138 18.40 37.38 25.94
C PHE A 138 19.78 37.63 26.55
N HIS A 139 19.91 38.81 27.15
CA HIS A 139 21.12 39.43 27.70
C HIS A 139 21.99 38.52 28.57
#